data_AF-A0A2H6H0E0-F1
#
_entry.id   AF-A0A2H6H0E0-F1
#
_cell.length_a   1.000
_cell.length_b   1.000
_cell.length_c   1.000
_cell.angle_alpha   90.00
_cell.angle_beta   90.00
_cell.angle_gamma   90.00
#
_symmetry.space_group_name_H-M   'P 1'
#
loop_
_entity.id
_entity.type
_entity.pdbx_description
1 polymer ?
#
loop_
_entity_poly.entity_id
_entity_poly.type
_entity_poly.pdbx_seq_one_letter_code
_entity_poly.pdbx_strand_id
1 'polypeptide(L)'
;MKYKTILIIFIIAFISSTLLAFKAPCDAQNTCEAIQEIPHSFVGGINNGYLGMAIFLFMSLITFSHIKNPRRRKKAIIHVGLIIGSVIALYFLYLQQFVFNAYCKYCVVIDLGVLIALVIAIFTWKK
;
A
#
# COMPACT_ATOMS: atom_id res chain seq x y z
N MET A 1 -13.29 -12.08 10.96
CA MET A 1 -11.93 -12.51 10.57
C MET A 1 -11.33 -11.66 9.45
N LYS A 2 -12.06 -11.40 8.34
CA LYS A 2 -11.58 -10.58 7.21
C LYS A 2 -10.82 -9.28 7.55
N TYR A 3 -11.37 -8.42 8.42
CA TYR A 3 -10.73 -7.16 8.77
C TYR A 3 -9.45 -7.32 9.60
N LYS A 4 -9.29 -8.44 10.33
CA LYS A 4 -8.02 -8.75 11.01
C LYS A 4 -6.91 -9.03 9.99
N THR A 5 -7.23 -9.79 8.94
CA THR A 5 -6.30 -10.06 7.83
C THR A 5 -5.96 -8.79 7.06
N ILE A 6 -6.97 -7.97 6.73
CA ILE A 6 -6.77 -6.66 6.07
C ILE A 6 -5.88 -5.75 6.93
N LEU A 7 -6.08 -5.74 8.25
CA LEU A 7 -5.23 -4.97 9.17
C LEU A 7 -3.77 -5.45 9.12
N ILE A 8 -3.51 -6.76 9.14
CA ILE A 8 -2.15 -7.30 9.05
C ILE A 8 -1.48 -6.83 7.74
N ILE A 9 -2.21 -6.87 6.63
CA ILE A 9 -1.70 -6.39 5.34
C ILE A 9 -1.36 -4.90 5.40
N PHE A 10 -2.23 -4.05 5.98
CA PHE A 10 -1.94 -2.63 6.11
C PHE A 10 -0.76 -2.34 7.04
N ILE A 11 -0.55 -3.14 8.09
CA ILE A 11 0.63 -3.02 8.95
C ILE A 11 1.90 -3.38 8.17
N ILE A 12 1.90 -4.45 7.37
CA ILE A 12 3.04 -4.79 6.51
C ILE A 12 3.32 -3.66 5.52
N ALA A 13 2.30 -3.14 4.85
CA ALA A 13 2.43 -2.04 3.91
C ALA A 13 2.94 -0.75 4.58
N PHE A 14 2.53 -0.48 5.83
CA PHE A 14 3.05 0.63 6.64
C PHE A 14 4.54 0.47 6.94
N ILE A 15 4.97 -0.73 7.34
CA ILE A 15 6.38 -1.03 7.60
C ILE A 15 7.20 -0.87 6.30
N SER A 16 6.73 -1.45 5.19
CA SER A 16 7.39 -1.31 3.88
C SER A 16 7.47 0.14 3.42
N SER A 17 6.42 0.94 3.64
CA SER A 17 6.43 2.36 3.30
C SER A 17 7.40 3.16 4.17
N THR A 18 7.49 2.82 5.46
CA THR A 18 8.48 3.41 6.38
C THR A 18 9.91 3.10 5.91
N LEU A 19 10.21 1.84 5.56
CA LEU A 19 11.51 1.45 5.02
C LEU A 19 11.84 2.20 3.73
N LEU A 20 10.84 2.38 2.85
CA LEU A 20 10.99 3.15 1.62
C LEU A 20 11.25 4.64 1.91
N ALA A 21 10.53 5.23 2.86
CA ALA A 21 10.66 6.65 3.23
C ALA A 21 12.05 6.98 3.79
N PHE A 22 12.66 6.06 4.54
CA PHE A 22 13.99 6.22 5.13
C PHE A 22 15.13 5.63 4.30
N LYS A 23 14.87 5.32 3.01
CA LYS A 23 15.87 4.79 2.07
C LYS A 23 16.64 3.58 2.63
N ALA A 24 15.94 2.62 3.23
CA ALA A 24 16.58 1.40 3.71
C ALA A 24 17.22 0.64 2.52
N PRO A 25 18.42 0.06 2.69
CA PRO A 25 19.13 -0.62 1.61
C PRO A 25 18.30 -1.78 1.07
N CYS A 26 18.15 -1.80 -0.24
CA CYS A 26 17.24 -2.70 -0.94
C CYS A 26 18.06 -3.57 -1.89
N ASP A 27 18.57 -4.66 -1.33
CA ASP A 27 19.36 -5.69 -2.01
C ASP A 27 20.73 -5.23 -2.56
N ALA A 28 21.61 -6.19 -2.87
CA ALA A 28 22.99 -5.94 -3.31
C ALA A 28 23.11 -5.22 -4.67
N GLN A 29 21.99 -5.06 -5.39
CA GLN A 29 21.93 -4.47 -6.74
C GLN A 29 21.39 -3.03 -6.76
N ASN A 30 21.06 -2.43 -5.61
CA ASN A 30 20.58 -1.04 -5.47
C ASN A 30 19.38 -0.66 -6.37
N THR A 31 18.59 -1.64 -6.82
CA THR A 31 17.49 -1.41 -7.78
C THR A 31 16.38 -0.53 -7.20
N CYS A 32 16.15 -0.56 -5.88
CA CYS A 32 15.19 0.35 -5.24
C CYS A 32 15.74 1.77 -5.08
N GLU A 33 17.04 1.97 -4.93
CA GLU A 33 17.66 3.30 -4.89
C GLU A 33 17.52 3.97 -6.26
N ALA A 34 17.82 3.23 -7.33
CA ALA A 34 17.65 3.69 -8.70
C ALA A 34 16.19 4.10 -9.01
N ILE A 35 15.20 3.38 -8.48
CA ILE A 35 13.77 3.73 -8.64
C ILE A 35 13.39 4.96 -7.80
N GLN A 36 13.90 5.07 -6.58
CA GLN A 36 13.61 6.19 -5.66
C GLN A 36 14.15 7.55 -6.13
N GLU A 37 15.18 7.57 -6.96
CA GLU A 37 15.75 8.82 -7.49
C GLU A 37 15.04 9.34 -8.76
N ILE A 38 14.15 8.54 -9.35
CA ILE A 38 13.40 8.94 -10.56
C ILE A 38 12.27 9.91 -10.17
N PRO A 39 11.99 10.95 -10.97
CA PRO A 39 10.94 11.95 -10.70
C PRO A 39 9.54 11.39 -10.39
N HIS A 40 9.19 10.19 -10.88
CA HIS A 40 7.92 9.50 -10.58
C HIS A 40 7.82 8.97 -9.13
N SER A 41 8.90 9.00 -8.36
CA SER A 41 8.93 8.71 -6.93
C SER A 41 8.34 9.85 -6.08
N PHE A 42 7.94 10.95 -6.72
CA PHE A 42 7.28 12.08 -6.10
C PHE A 42 5.90 12.30 -6.71
N VAL A 43 4.85 12.22 -5.89
CA VAL A 43 3.51 12.71 -6.26
C VAL A 43 3.36 14.12 -5.70
N GLY A 44 3.28 15.11 -6.59
CA GLY A 44 3.18 16.52 -6.21
C GLY A 44 4.40 17.06 -5.45
N GLY A 45 5.59 16.50 -5.68
CA GLY A 45 6.83 16.90 -4.98
C GLY A 45 7.04 16.23 -3.61
N ILE A 46 6.13 15.34 -3.18
CA ILE A 46 6.28 14.57 -1.94
C ILE A 46 6.68 13.13 -2.29
N ASN A 47 7.73 12.63 -1.63
CA ASN A 47 8.20 11.26 -1.83
C ASN A 47 7.09 10.25 -1.46
N ASN A 48 6.82 9.31 -2.37
CA ASN A 48 5.77 8.31 -2.27
C ASN A 48 5.88 7.45 -1.00
N GLY A 49 7.08 7.25 -0.45
CA GLY A 49 7.30 6.57 0.82
C GLY A 49 6.61 7.26 2.00
N TYR A 50 6.71 8.59 2.12
CA TYR A 50 6.04 9.34 3.19
C TYR A 50 4.51 9.34 3.01
N LEU A 51 4.04 9.46 1.77
CA LEU A 51 2.60 9.37 1.47
C LEU A 51 2.04 7.99 1.82
N GLY A 52 2.72 6.92 1.40
CA GLY A 52 2.37 5.55 1.75
C GLY A 52 2.35 5.35 3.26
N MET A 53 3.37 5.82 3.98
CA MET A 53 3.46 5.73 5.43
C MET A 53 2.24 6.39 6.11
N ALA A 54 1.88 7.62 5.72
CA ALA A 54 0.73 8.32 6.29
C ALA A 54 -0.59 7.60 5.97
N ILE A 55 -0.79 7.17 4.72
CA ILE A 55 -2.02 6.50 4.25
C ILE A 55 -2.19 5.15 4.95
N PHE A 56 -1.16 4.31 4.99
CA PHE A 56 -1.25 2.98 5.61
C PHE A 56 -1.37 3.05 7.13
N LEU A 57 -0.78 4.05 7.78
CA LEU A 57 -1.02 4.31 9.20
C LEU A 57 -2.49 4.65 9.44
N PHE A 58 -3.04 5.60 8.67
CA PHE A 58 -4.44 5.99 8.78
C PHE A 58 -5.40 4.82 8.52
N MET A 59 -5.17 4.06 7.45
CA MET A 59 -5.97 2.87 7.12
C MET A 59 -5.87 1.78 8.18
N SER A 60 -4.68 1.58 8.77
CA SER A 60 -4.49 0.65 9.89
C SER A 60 -5.30 1.07 11.10
N LEU A 61 -5.24 2.35 11.49
CA LEU A 61 -5.98 2.90 12.64
C LEU A 61 -7.50 2.78 12.45
N ILE A 62 -8.01 3.13 11.26
CA ILE A 62 -9.44 2.99 10.95
C ILE A 62 -9.86 1.52 10.97
N THR A 63 -9.06 0.63 10.40
CA THR A 63 -9.37 -0.81 10.35
C THR A 63 -9.36 -1.41 11.75
N PHE A 64 -8.37 -1.09 12.58
CA PHE A 64 -8.31 -1.48 13.99
C PHE A 64 -9.53 -0.96 14.77
N SER A 65 -9.86 0.33 14.59
CA SER A 65 -11.02 0.95 15.22
C SER A 65 -12.35 0.33 14.76
N HIS A 66 -12.44 -0.15 13.51
CA HIS A 66 -13.60 -0.86 12.99
C HIS A 66 -13.73 -2.27 13.59
N ILE A 67 -12.61 -2.97 13.83
CA ILE A 67 -12.62 -4.29 14.50
C ILE A 67 -13.17 -4.17 15.93
N LYS A 68 -12.77 -3.13 16.68
CA LYS A 68 -13.24 -2.92 18.07
C LYS A 68 -14.66 -2.36 18.14
N ASN A 69 -15.01 -1.41 17.27
CA ASN A 69 -16.33 -0.78 17.25
C ASN A 69 -16.79 -0.60 15.78
N PRO A 70 -17.50 -1.60 15.22
CA PRO A 70 -17.87 -1.63 13.82
C PRO A 70 -18.95 -0.57 13.51
N ARG A 71 -18.61 0.36 12.62
CA ARG A 71 -19.51 1.40 12.11
C ARG A 71 -19.58 1.37 10.59
N ARG A 72 -20.76 1.62 10.02
CA ARG A 72 -20.98 1.66 8.55
C ARG A 72 -20.06 2.67 7.85
N ARG A 73 -19.86 3.86 8.43
CA ARG A 73 -18.94 4.88 7.88
C ARG A 73 -17.50 4.39 7.79
N LYS A 74 -16.98 3.76 8.86
CA LYS A 74 -15.62 3.18 8.86
C LYS A 74 -15.47 2.08 7.81
N LYS A 75 -16.48 1.21 7.68
CA LYS A 75 -16.50 0.18 6.63
C LYS A 75 -16.39 0.82 5.25
N ALA A 76 -17.21 1.83 4.97
CA ALA A 76 -17.19 2.53 3.68
C ALA A 76 -15.81 3.15 3.40
N ILE A 77 -15.20 3.83 4.38
CA ILE A 77 -13.86 4.41 4.23
C ILE A 77 -12.82 3.32 3.89
N ILE A 78 -12.85 2.18 4.58
CA ILE A 78 -11.93 1.07 4.29
C ILE A 78 -12.11 0.56 2.86
N HIS A 79 -13.35 0.37 2.40
CA HIS A 79 -13.61 -0.18 1.06
C HIS A 79 -13.25 0.83 -0.04
N VAL A 80 -13.63 2.10 0.13
CA VAL A 80 -13.25 3.17 -0.82
C VAL A 80 -11.74 3.32 -0.87
N GLY A 81 -11.07 3.31 0.28
CA GLY A 81 -9.60 3.36 0.36
C GLY A 81 -8.94 2.17 -0.33
N LEU A 82 -9.49 0.95 -0.18
CA LEU A 82 -8.99 -0.22 -0.90
C LEU A 82 -9.18 -0.08 -2.42
N ILE A 83 -10.33 0.38 -2.89
CA ILE A 83 -10.59 0.57 -4.33
C ILE A 83 -9.61 1.59 -4.91
N ILE A 84 -9.50 2.75 -4.29
CA ILE A 84 -8.58 3.82 -4.74
C ILE A 84 -7.13 3.31 -4.69
N GLY A 85 -6.73 2.69 -3.57
CA GLY A 85 -5.39 2.15 -3.40
C GLY A 85 -5.06 1.07 -4.44
N SER A 86 -6.00 0.20 -4.81
CA SER A 86 -5.79 -0.82 -5.84
C SER A 86 -5.63 -0.22 -7.24
N VAL A 87 -6.37 0.83 -7.58
CA VAL A 87 -6.18 1.54 -8.85
C VAL A 87 -4.78 2.16 -8.93
N ILE A 88 -4.33 2.78 -7.83
CA ILE A 88 -2.99 3.35 -7.72
C ILE A 88 -1.92 2.25 -7.81
N ALA A 89 -2.12 1.11 -7.13
CA ALA A 89 -1.21 -0.02 -7.16
C ALA A 89 -1.04 -0.60 -8.57
N LEU A 90 -2.13 -0.75 -9.33
CA LEU A 90 -2.06 -1.20 -10.73
C LEU A 90 -1.28 -0.22 -11.61
N TYR A 91 -1.47 1.08 -11.40
CA TYR A 91 -0.71 2.11 -12.10
C TYR A 91 0.79 2.03 -11.78
N PHE A 92 1.17 1.87 -10.51
CA PHE A 92 2.58 1.74 -10.14
C PHE A 92 3.23 0.44 -10.62
N LEU A 93 2.50 -0.69 -10.60
CA LEU A 93 2.98 -1.93 -11.21
C LEU A 93 3.19 -1.79 -12.72
N TYR A 94 2.28 -1.07 -13.41
CA TYR A 94 2.45 -0.75 -14.82
C TYR A 94 3.72 0.07 -15.06
N LEU A 95 3.96 1.12 -14.26
CA LEU A 95 5.18 1.92 -14.39
C LEU A 95 6.45 1.09 -14.14
N GLN A 96 6.47 0.26 -13.10
CA GLN A 96 7.61 -0.60 -12.77
C GLN A 96 7.95 -1.57 -13.91
N GLN A 97 6.94 -2.23 -14.48
CA GLN A 97 7.14 -3.23 -15.52
C GLN A 97 7.44 -2.62 -16.90
N PHE A 98 6.68 -1.60 -17.33
CA PHE A 98 6.71 -1.13 -18.72
C PHE A 98 7.53 0.15 -18.92
N VAL A 99 7.68 0.99 -17.89
CA VAL A 99 8.39 2.27 -18.02
C VAL A 99 9.81 2.16 -17.48
N PHE A 100 9.98 1.61 -16.27
CA PHE A 100 11.28 1.50 -15.62
C PHE A 100 11.99 0.18 -15.89
N ASN A 101 11.24 -0.85 -16.31
CA ASN A 101 11.72 -2.21 -16.53
C ASN A 101 12.52 -2.74 -15.32
N ALA A 102 12.07 -2.36 -14.12
CA ALA A 102 12.74 -2.63 -12.85
C ALA A 102 11.70 -2.72 -11.73
N TYR A 103 11.91 -3.64 -10.79
CA TYR A 103 11.00 -3.86 -9.66
C TYR A 103 11.62 -3.41 -8.35
N CYS A 104 10.87 -2.62 -7.58
CA CYS A 104 11.22 -2.31 -6.20
C CYS A 104 10.52 -3.30 -5.27
N LYS A 105 11.29 -4.07 -4.49
CA LYS A 105 10.73 -5.09 -3.58
C LYS A 105 9.67 -4.53 -2.63
N TYR A 106 9.92 -3.36 -2.04
CA TYR A 106 8.97 -2.74 -1.11
C TYR A 106 7.71 -2.25 -1.81
N CYS A 107 7.83 -1.64 -2.99
CA CYS A 107 6.67 -1.19 -3.78
C CYS A 107 5.81 -2.39 -4.18
N VAL A 108 6.42 -3.47 -4.69
CA VAL A 108 5.69 -4.69 -5.06
C VAL A 108 4.96 -5.29 -3.86
N VAL A 109 5.58 -5.33 -2.67
CA VAL A 109 4.91 -5.82 -1.45
C VAL A 109 3.70 -4.96 -1.10
N ILE A 110 3.82 -3.63 -1.22
CA ILE A 110 2.72 -2.69 -0.98
C ILE A 110 1.60 -2.90 -2.01
N ASP A 111 1.94 -2.89 -3.29
CA ASP A 111 0.99 -2.96 -4.40
C ASP A 111 0.21 -4.28 -4.39
N LEU A 112 0.91 -5.40 -4.28
CA LEU A 112 0.28 -6.72 -4.17
C LEU A 112 -0.53 -6.86 -2.87
N GLY A 113 -0.02 -6.31 -1.76
CA GLY A 113 -0.73 -6.30 -0.49
C GLY A 113 -2.10 -5.65 -0.60
N VAL A 114 -2.17 -4.44 -1.18
CA VAL A 114 -3.43 -3.71 -1.37
C VAL A 114 -4.38 -4.46 -2.31
N LEU A 115 -3.88 -5.04 -3.41
CA LEU A 115 -4.68 -5.85 -4.32
C LEU A 115 -5.27 -7.08 -3.64
N ILE A 116 -4.46 -7.81 -2.86
CA ILE A 116 -4.92 -8.96 -2.08
C ILE A 116 -5.98 -8.53 -1.05
N ALA A 117 -5.78 -7.40 -0.37
CA ALA A 117 -6.75 -6.88 0.59
C ALA A 117 -8.09 -6.51 -0.07
N LEU A 118 -8.07 -5.95 -1.28
CA LEU A 118 -9.28 -5.69 -2.07
C LEU A 118 -10.00 -6.99 -2.43
N VAL A 119 -9.26 -8.00 -2.92
CA VAL A 119 -9.81 -9.33 -3.23
C VAL A 119 -10.50 -9.92 -2.00
N ILE A 120 -9.83 -9.91 -0.84
CA ILE A 120 -10.41 -10.38 0.43
C ILE A 120 -11.69 -9.60 0.76
N ALA A 121 -11.70 -8.28 0.59
CA ALA A 121 -12.87 -7.44 0.87
C ALA A 121 -14.06 -7.80 -0.03
N ILE A 122 -13.83 -8.03 -1.34
CA ILE A 122 -14.87 -8.36 -2.31
C ILE A 122 -15.41 -9.79 -2.09
N PHE A 123 -14.53 -10.79 -2.04
CA PHE A 123 -14.96 -12.19 -1.92
C PHE A 123 -15.65 -12.49 -0.58
N THR A 124 -15.29 -11.77 0.47
CA THR A 124 -15.94 -11.90 1.78
C THR A 124 -17.13 -10.95 1.95
N TRP A 125 -17.62 -10.29 0.90
CA TRP A 125 -18.80 -9.41 0.97
C TRP A 125 -20.09 -10.24 1.11
N LYS A 126 -20.21 -11.36 0.39
CA LYS A 126 -21.43 -12.19 0.32
C LYS A 126 -21.68 -13.10 1.54
N LYS A 127 -20.75 -13.16 2.49
CA LYS A 127 -20.81 -13.97 3.72
C LYS A 127 -20.80 -13.06 4.94
#